data_AF-A0A1C9W435-F1
#
_entry.id   AF-A0A1C9W435-F1
#
_cell.length_a   1.000
_cell.length_b   1.000
_cell.length_c   1.000
_cell.angle_alpha   90.00
_cell.angle_beta   90.00
_cell.angle_gamma   90.00
#
_symmetry.space_group_name_H-M   'P 1'
#
loop_
_entity.id
_entity.type
_entity.pdbx_description
1 polymer ?
#
loop_
_entity_poly.entity_id
_entity_poly.type
_entity_poly.pdbx_seq_one_letter_code
_entity_poly.pdbx_strand_id
1 'polypeptide(L)'
;MLLNTVIIILREVLEAALLISILLVMSRRLRIAPRWLSLSLLLGGAVAILVGTQLGFISELLGGVGQEIFDASLQLVIYLLLLCVTVLLIRSHYGEQSSAKTIALVMGAAVTLAVIREGSEIYLYLSAFLASPDLLPGVLSGALLGAGIGFSIGALFYYFLLALPQRYTLGVACGLMTLVAAGMCIQATQLLIQADWLPAQSPLWDTRHWLPEGSVIGQLLYALVGYEASPSPVEVGIYLVSALLMLGLLFWTRHRATVKAKKEERASAAPMV
;
A
#
# COMPACT_ATOMS: atom_id res chain seq x y z
N MET A 1 12.65 -17.26 -17.64
CA MET A 1 11.71 -16.18 -18.03
C MET A 1 10.40 -16.32 -17.28
N LEU A 2 9.65 -17.41 -17.47
CA LEU A 2 8.33 -17.62 -16.85
C LEU A 2 8.34 -17.41 -15.32
N LEU A 3 9.26 -18.04 -14.59
CA LEU A 3 9.35 -17.91 -13.13
C LEU A 3 9.66 -16.47 -12.65
N ASN A 4 10.55 -15.75 -13.36
CA ASN A 4 10.85 -14.34 -13.02
C ASN A 4 9.64 -13.45 -13.25
N THR A 5 8.91 -13.67 -14.35
CA THR A 5 7.67 -12.94 -14.63
C THR A 5 6.60 -13.22 -13.58
N VAL A 6 6.43 -14.49 -13.17
CA VAL A 6 5.50 -14.85 -12.10
C VAL A 6 5.82 -14.08 -10.84
N ILE A 7 7.09 -14.03 -10.41
CA ILE A 7 7.50 -13.37 -9.17
C ILE A 7 7.26 -11.85 -9.24
N ILE A 8 7.66 -11.20 -10.34
CA ILE A 8 7.50 -9.75 -10.51
C ILE A 8 6.02 -9.37 -10.52
N ILE A 9 5.21 -10.03 -11.36
CA ILE A 9 3.78 -9.72 -11.45
C ILE A 9 3.05 -10.09 -10.15
N LEU A 10 3.45 -11.18 -9.50
CA LEU A 10 2.93 -11.55 -8.19
C LEU A 10 3.17 -10.44 -7.16
N ARG A 11 4.38 -9.86 -7.11
CA ARG A 11 4.72 -8.77 -6.18
C ARG A 11 3.79 -7.57 -6.39
N GLU A 12 3.73 -7.03 -7.61
CA GLU A 12 2.94 -5.82 -7.87
C GLU A 12 1.44 -6.04 -7.60
N VAL A 13 0.91 -7.21 -8.01
CA VAL A 13 -0.49 -7.56 -7.75
C VAL A 13 -0.75 -7.76 -6.25
N LEU A 14 0.19 -8.33 -5.51
CA LEU A 14 0.05 -8.58 -4.09
C LEU A 14 0.02 -7.27 -3.28
N GLU A 15 0.90 -6.32 -3.59
CA GLU A 15 0.93 -5.00 -2.94
C GLU A 15 -0.41 -4.27 -3.08
N ALA A 16 -0.93 -4.19 -4.32
CA ALA A 16 -2.26 -3.64 -4.56
C ALA A 16 -3.36 -4.44 -3.85
N ALA A 17 -3.34 -5.78 -3.94
CA ALA A 17 -4.40 -6.62 -3.41
C ALA A 17 -4.48 -6.58 -1.88
N LEU A 18 -3.35 -6.54 -1.17
CA LEU A 18 -3.31 -6.42 0.29
C LEU A 18 -3.89 -5.09 0.74
N LEU A 19 -3.48 -3.98 0.11
CA LEU A 19 -4.00 -2.64 0.40
C LEU A 19 -5.51 -2.57 0.18
N ILE A 20 -5.97 -3.00 -0.99
CA ILE A 20 -7.39 -3.02 -1.36
C ILE A 20 -8.19 -3.88 -0.36
N SER A 21 -7.65 -5.02 0.05
CA SER A 21 -8.32 -5.92 1.00
C SER A 21 -8.55 -5.27 2.36
N ILE A 22 -7.53 -4.60 2.91
CA ILE A 22 -7.64 -3.92 4.21
C ILE A 22 -8.70 -2.82 4.13
N LEU A 23 -8.62 -1.98 3.10
CA LEU A 23 -9.55 -0.87 2.90
C LEU A 23 -10.98 -1.37 2.66
N LEU A 24 -11.16 -2.42 1.84
CA LEU A 24 -12.48 -2.98 1.57
C LEU A 24 -13.12 -3.58 2.81
N VAL A 25 -12.36 -4.24 3.69
CA VAL A 25 -12.88 -4.74 4.97
C VAL A 25 -13.36 -3.58 5.85
N MET A 26 -12.59 -2.51 5.95
CA MET A 26 -12.98 -1.32 6.71
C MET A 26 -14.22 -0.63 6.12
N SER A 27 -14.30 -0.54 4.79
CA SER A 27 -15.50 -0.06 4.08
C SER A 27 -16.74 -0.87 4.48
N ARG A 28 -16.64 -2.21 4.52
CA ARG A 28 -17.78 -3.08 4.90
C ARG A 28 -18.15 -2.92 6.37
N ARG A 29 -17.18 -2.81 7.28
CA ARG A 29 -17.44 -2.59 8.72
C ARG A 29 -18.14 -1.26 8.98
N LEU A 30 -17.85 -0.23 8.18
CA LEU A 30 -18.53 1.08 8.23
C LEU A 30 -19.79 1.17 7.37
N ARG A 31 -20.23 0.07 6.73
CA ARG A 31 -21.39 0.01 5.81
C ARG A 31 -21.31 1.02 4.65
N ILE A 32 -20.09 1.35 4.22
CA ILE A 32 -19.84 2.19 3.05
C ILE A 32 -20.03 1.33 1.79
N ALA A 33 -20.86 1.82 0.86
CA ALA A 33 -21.15 1.12 -0.39
C ALA A 33 -19.87 0.93 -1.24
N PRO A 34 -19.63 -0.24 -1.86
CA PRO A 34 -18.36 -0.55 -2.54
C PRO A 34 -18.17 0.17 -3.89
N ARG A 35 -19.07 1.09 -4.28
CA ARG A 35 -18.99 1.82 -5.57
C ARG A 35 -17.70 2.64 -5.72
N TRP A 36 -17.13 3.11 -4.60
CA TRP A 36 -15.84 3.82 -4.62
C TRP A 36 -14.73 2.93 -5.17
N LEU A 37 -14.72 1.63 -4.85
CA LEU A 37 -13.69 0.71 -5.29
C LEU A 37 -13.74 0.50 -6.80
N SER A 38 -14.93 0.28 -7.38
CA SER A 38 -15.06 0.12 -8.84
C SER A 38 -14.60 1.37 -9.58
N LEU A 39 -14.90 2.57 -9.06
CA LEU A 39 -14.46 3.82 -9.66
C LEU A 39 -12.93 3.96 -9.57
N SER A 40 -12.34 3.65 -8.42
CA SER A 40 -10.88 3.69 -8.21
C SER A 40 -10.13 2.70 -9.09
N LEU A 41 -10.63 1.48 -9.26
CA LEU A 41 -10.00 0.48 -10.13
C LEU A 41 -10.04 0.90 -11.60
N LEU A 42 -11.18 1.41 -12.07
CA LEU A 42 -11.33 1.87 -13.45
C LEU A 42 -10.46 3.10 -13.75
N LEU A 43 -10.52 4.12 -12.89
CA LEU A 43 -9.71 5.32 -13.04
C LEU A 43 -8.22 5.00 -12.88
N GLY A 44 -7.86 4.22 -11.86
CA GLY A 44 -6.48 3.83 -11.60
C GLY A 44 -5.90 3.04 -12.76
N GLY A 45 -6.62 2.04 -13.27
CA GLY A 45 -6.16 1.22 -14.40
C GLY A 45 -6.01 2.03 -15.70
N ALA A 46 -6.96 2.93 -16.00
CA ALA A 46 -6.85 3.80 -17.18
C ALA A 46 -5.63 4.74 -17.09
N VAL A 47 -5.41 5.34 -15.92
CA VAL A 47 -4.26 6.22 -15.69
C VAL A 47 -2.96 5.44 -15.63
N ALA A 48 -2.95 4.21 -15.10
CA ALA A 48 -1.78 3.34 -15.07
C ALA A 48 -1.23 3.07 -16.48
N ILE A 49 -2.11 2.78 -17.44
CA ILE A 49 -1.73 2.58 -18.84
C ILE A 49 -1.18 3.88 -19.43
N LEU A 50 -1.86 5.00 -19.18
CA LEU A 50 -1.40 6.32 -19.65
C LEU A 50 0.00 6.64 -19.11
N VAL A 51 0.20 6.53 -17.80
CA VAL A 51 1.48 6.77 -17.13
C VAL A 51 2.53 5.81 -17.66
N GLY A 52 2.22 4.51 -17.73
CA GLY A 52 3.11 3.48 -18.27
C GLY A 52 3.62 3.80 -19.68
N THR A 53 2.76 4.30 -20.57
CA THR A 53 3.20 4.73 -21.93
C THR A 53 4.10 5.96 -21.92
N GLN A 54 4.05 6.79 -20.89
CA GLN A 54 4.78 8.05 -20.79
C GLN A 54 5.99 7.99 -19.83
N LEU A 55 6.30 6.82 -19.26
CA LEU A 55 7.40 6.67 -18.30
C LEU A 55 8.75 7.12 -18.88
N GLY A 56 9.02 6.84 -20.16
CA GLY A 56 10.24 7.32 -20.84
C GLY A 56 10.33 8.86 -20.85
N PHE A 57 9.23 9.53 -21.21
CA PHE A 57 9.17 11.00 -21.16
C PHE A 57 9.33 11.53 -19.73
N ILE A 58 8.69 10.90 -18.75
CA ILE A 58 8.79 11.27 -17.33
C ILE A 58 10.24 11.16 -16.85
N SER A 59 10.95 10.09 -17.22
CA SER A 59 12.37 9.89 -16.89
C SER A 59 13.24 11.03 -17.45
N GLU A 60 13.02 11.43 -18.70
CA GLU A 60 13.78 12.50 -19.37
C GLU A 60 13.59 13.89 -18.74
N LEU A 61 12.41 14.18 -18.15
CA LEU A 61 12.11 15.49 -17.54
C LEU A 61 13.07 15.87 -16.40
N LEU A 62 13.61 14.88 -15.68
CA LEU A 62 14.54 15.09 -14.56
C LEU A 62 15.89 14.43 -14.83
N GLY A 63 16.39 14.56 -16.07
CA GLY A 63 17.76 14.16 -16.41
C GLY A 63 18.01 12.65 -16.37
N GLY A 64 16.97 11.84 -16.63
CA GLY A 64 17.04 10.36 -16.64
C GLY A 64 16.61 9.70 -15.34
N VAL A 65 16.19 10.49 -14.34
CA VAL A 65 15.83 10.01 -12.98
C VAL A 65 14.39 10.35 -12.61
N GLY A 66 13.61 10.85 -13.58
CA GLY A 66 12.26 11.34 -13.30
C GLY A 66 11.28 10.23 -12.94
N GLN A 67 11.53 9.00 -13.37
CA GLN A 67 10.68 7.85 -13.05
C GLN A 67 10.80 7.51 -11.56
N GLU A 68 12.02 7.38 -11.04
CA GLU A 68 12.30 7.04 -9.65
C GLU A 68 11.70 8.09 -8.70
N ILE A 69 11.83 9.37 -9.04
CA ILE A 69 11.26 10.47 -8.27
C ILE A 69 9.72 10.43 -8.32
N PHE A 70 9.14 10.15 -9.50
CA PHE A 70 7.70 10.04 -9.67
C PHE A 70 7.14 8.88 -8.84
N ASP A 71 7.72 7.69 -8.92
CA ASP A 71 7.29 6.50 -8.18
C ASP A 71 7.47 6.68 -6.66
N ALA A 72 8.59 7.25 -6.23
CA ALA A 72 8.81 7.60 -4.82
C ALA A 72 7.77 8.61 -4.32
N SER A 73 7.41 9.60 -5.14
CA SER A 73 6.38 10.59 -4.79
C SER A 73 5.00 9.94 -4.65
N LEU A 74 4.65 9.00 -5.54
CA LEU A 74 3.39 8.25 -5.45
C LEU A 74 3.32 7.46 -4.16
N GLN A 75 4.38 6.74 -3.79
CA GLN A 75 4.45 5.97 -2.56
C GLN A 75 4.30 6.86 -1.31
N LEU A 76 4.96 8.01 -1.27
CA LEU A 76 4.83 8.97 -0.16
C LEU A 76 3.41 9.59 -0.09
N VAL A 77 2.78 9.88 -1.22
CA VAL A 77 1.39 10.38 -1.23
C VAL A 77 0.43 9.30 -0.75
N ILE A 78 0.62 8.03 -1.15
CA ILE A 78 -0.19 6.91 -0.65
C ILE A 78 0.00 6.75 0.86
N TYR A 79 1.23 6.83 1.38
CA TYR A 79 1.52 6.84 2.82
C TYR A 79 0.69 7.90 3.56
N LEU A 80 0.69 9.15 3.07
CA LEU A 80 -0.08 10.25 3.65
C LEU A 80 -1.60 10.01 3.60
N LEU A 81 -2.10 9.43 2.51
CA LEU A 81 -3.51 9.05 2.39
C LEU A 81 -3.87 7.94 3.38
N LEU A 82 -3.03 6.95 3.59
CA LEU A 82 -3.26 5.88 4.56
C LEU A 82 -3.23 6.39 6.00
N LEU A 83 -2.36 7.35 6.29
CA LEU A 83 -2.35 8.09 7.55
C LEU A 83 -3.71 8.81 7.73
N CYS A 84 -4.19 9.51 6.71
CA CYS A 84 -5.49 10.19 6.75
C CYS A 84 -6.67 9.21 6.94
N VAL A 85 -6.73 8.13 6.16
CA VAL A 85 -7.74 7.07 6.29
C VAL A 85 -7.75 6.52 7.72
N THR A 86 -6.57 6.23 8.25
CA THR A 86 -6.41 5.69 9.61
C THR A 86 -7.01 6.61 10.67
N VAL A 87 -6.74 7.91 10.60
CA VAL A 87 -7.34 8.91 11.50
C VAL A 87 -8.86 8.93 11.35
N LEU A 88 -9.37 8.96 10.13
CA LEU A 88 -10.81 9.01 9.87
C LEU A 88 -11.54 7.74 10.37
N LEU A 89 -10.94 6.57 10.22
CA LEU A 89 -11.48 5.30 10.70
C LEU A 89 -11.58 5.28 12.23
N ILE A 90 -10.55 5.74 12.94
CA ILE A 90 -10.58 5.83 14.41
C ILE A 90 -11.66 6.81 14.86
N ARG A 91 -11.71 8.01 14.27
CA ARG A 91 -12.71 9.03 14.61
C ARG A 91 -14.13 8.49 14.40
N SER A 92 -14.39 7.85 13.27
CA SER A 92 -15.68 7.21 12.98
C SER A 92 -16.03 6.09 13.96
N HIS A 93 -15.04 5.31 14.44
CA HIS A 93 -15.29 4.21 15.37
C HIS A 93 -15.69 4.67 16.77
N TYR A 94 -15.15 5.81 17.22
CA TYR A 94 -15.43 6.40 18.54
C TYR A 94 -16.56 7.44 18.53
N GLY A 95 -17.40 7.43 17.49
CA GLY A 95 -18.62 8.24 17.44
C GLY A 95 -18.43 9.68 16.96
N GLU A 96 -17.23 10.09 16.55
CA GLU A 96 -17.07 11.38 15.88
C GLU A 96 -17.64 11.30 14.46
N GLN A 97 -18.45 12.30 14.10
CA GLN A 97 -19.13 12.39 12.81
C GLN A 97 -18.11 12.61 11.68
N SER A 98 -17.50 11.52 11.22
CA SER A 98 -16.71 11.47 9.99
C SER A 98 -17.64 11.08 8.85
N SER A 99 -17.70 11.92 7.82
CA SER A 99 -18.56 11.65 6.67
C SER A 99 -18.10 10.37 5.96
N ALA A 100 -19.02 9.40 5.83
CA ALA A 100 -18.79 8.17 5.07
C ALA A 100 -18.33 8.47 3.63
N LYS A 101 -18.77 9.59 3.05
CA LYS A 101 -18.32 10.06 1.72
C LYS A 101 -16.85 10.47 1.74
N THR A 102 -16.40 11.19 2.77
CA THR A 102 -15.00 11.61 2.91
C THR A 102 -14.10 10.39 3.10
N ILE A 103 -14.49 9.45 3.96
CA ILE A 103 -13.75 8.19 4.14
C ILE A 103 -13.64 7.43 2.81
N ALA A 104 -14.75 7.24 2.10
CA ALA A 104 -14.76 6.57 0.80
C ALA A 104 -13.90 7.28 -0.25
N LEU A 105 -13.87 8.62 -0.24
CA LEU A 105 -13.07 9.42 -1.17
C LEU A 105 -11.57 9.27 -0.91
N VAL A 106 -11.13 9.36 0.36
CA VAL A 106 -9.70 9.21 0.70
C VAL A 106 -9.23 7.77 0.46
N MET A 107 -10.04 6.77 0.82
CA MET A 107 -9.77 5.36 0.51
C MET A 107 -9.71 5.13 -1.00
N GLY A 108 -10.64 5.74 -1.75
CA GLY A 108 -10.66 5.66 -3.20
C GLY A 108 -9.43 6.30 -3.83
N ALA A 109 -8.99 7.46 -3.35
CA ALA A 109 -7.76 8.11 -3.81
C ALA A 109 -6.53 7.23 -3.55
N ALA A 110 -6.42 6.63 -2.36
CA ALA A 110 -5.31 5.73 -2.01
C ALA A 110 -5.26 4.51 -2.94
N VAL A 111 -6.41 3.87 -3.20
CA VAL A 111 -6.50 2.74 -4.12
C VAL A 111 -6.19 3.17 -5.56
N THR A 112 -6.72 4.30 -6.02
CA THR A 112 -6.44 4.80 -7.37
C THR A 112 -4.94 5.00 -7.58
N LEU A 113 -4.24 5.66 -6.65
CA LEU A 113 -2.79 5.90 -6.77
C LEU A 113 -1.98 4.60 -6.68
N ALA A 114 -2.35 3.68 -5.79
CA ALA A 114 -1.69 2.38 -5.71
C ALA A 114 -1.84 1.60 -7.04
N VAL A 115 -3.04 1.57 -7.62
CA VAL A 115 -3.28 0.92 -8.91
C VAL A 115 -2.52 1.62 -10.05
N ILE A 116 -2.38 2.95 -10.01
CA ILE A 116 -1.56 3.69 -10.98
C ILE A 116 -0.10 3.20 -10.90
N ARG A 117 0.48 3.17 -9.70
CA ARG A 117 1.87 2.74 -9.49
C ARG A 117 2.07 1.29 -9.93
N GLU A 118 1.38 0.35 -9.28
CA GLU A 118 1.56 -1.10 -9.57
C GLU A 118 1.21 -1.44 -11.02
N GLY A 119 0.14 -0.83 -11.54
CA GLY A 119 -0.29 -1.04 -12.91
C GLY A 119 0.69 -0.50 -13.95
N SER A 120 1.34 0.63 -13.67
CA SER A 120 2.35 1.22 -14.56
C SER A 120 3.63 0.38 -14.60
N GLU A 121 4.04 -0.22 -13.48
CA GLU A 121 5.18 -1.15 -13.43
C GLU A 121 4.88 -2.46 -14.15
N ILE A 122 3.68 -3.02 -13.95
CA ILE A 122 3.21 -4.19 -14.72
C ILE A 122 3.22 -3.87 -16.22
N TYR A 123 2.73 -2.69 -16.61
CA TYR A 123 2.72 -2.26 -18.01
C TYR A 123 4.14 -2.13 -18.56
N LEU A 124 5.03 -1.42 -17.86
CA LEU A 124 6.44 -1.26 -18.23
C LEU A 124 7.09 -2.62 -18.43
N TYR A 125 6.92 -3.53 -17.47
CA TYR A 125 7.46 -4.87 -17.52
C TYR A 125 6.97 -5.65 -18.75
N LEU A 126 5.67 -5.66 -19.02
CA LEU A 126 5.11 -6.38 -20.18
C LEU A 126 5.54 -5.73 -21.51
N SER A 127 5.58 -4.39 -21.56
CA SER A 127 5.96 -3.65 -22.77
C SER A 127 7.39 -3.93 -23.21
N ALA A 128 8.30 -4.18 -22.27
CA ALA A 128 9.71 -4.51 -22.55
C ALA A 128 9.87 -5.77 -23.42
N PHE A 129 8.89 -6.69 -23.41
CA PHE A 129 8.95 -7.94 -24.17
C PHE A 129 8.21 -7.89 -25.51
N LEU A 130 7.52 -6.78 -25.84
CA LEU A 130 6.79 -6.65 -27.11
C LEU A 130 7.71 -6.76 -28.33
N ALA A 131 8.97 -6.37 -28.20
CA ALA A 131 9.98 -6.48 -29.24
C ALA A 131 10.62 -7.88 -29.35
N SER A 132 10.25 -8.84 -28.49
CA SER A 132 10.82 -10.19 -28.43
C SER A 132 9.72 -11.27 -28.56
N PRO A 133 9.24 -11.56 -29.79
CA PRO A 133 8.09 -12.44 -30.02
C PRO A 133 8.23 -13.84 -29.42
N ASP A 134 9.44 -14.40 -29.43
CA ASP A 134 9.72 -15.75 -28.92
C ASP A 134 9.53 -15.88 -27.40
N LEU A 135 9.66 -14.77 -26.67
CA LEU A 135 9.54 -14.75 -25.21
C LEU A 135 8.13 -14.39 -24.74
N LEU A 136 7.34 -13.71 -25.57
CA LEU A 136 6.01 -13.19 -25.23
C LEU A 136 5.04 -14.24 -24.65
N PRO A 137 4.89 -15.46 -25.24
CA PRO A 137 3.97 -16.45 -24.68
C PRO A 137 4.34 -16.88 -23.25
N GLY A 138 5.64 -17.02 -22.98
CA GLY A 138 6.17 -17.36 -21.66
C GLY A 138 5.95 -16.23 -20.64
N VAL A 139 6.10 -14.97 -21.06
CA VAL A 139 5.85 -13.80 -20.23
C VAL A 139 4.35 -13.66 -19.92
N LEU A 140 3.47 -13.77 -20.91
CA LEU A 140 2.02 -13.65 -20.70
C LEU A 140 1.47 -14.76 -19.79
N SER A 141 1.90 -16.01 -19.99
CA SER A 141 1.52 -17.13 -19.12
C SER A 141 2.04 -16.92 -17.69
N GLY A 142 3.28 -16.46 -17.54
CA GLY A 142 3.84 -16.09 -16.24
C GLY A 142 3.07 -14.96 -15.56
N ALA A 143 2.66 -13.95 -16.32
CA ALA A 143 1.91 -12.80 -15.78
C ALA A 143 0.51 -13.21 -15.33
N LEU A 144 -0.19 -14.04 -16.10
CA LEU A 144 -1.50 -14.58 -15.72
C LEU A 144 -1.41 -15.43 -14.45
N LEU A 145 -0.37 -16.28 -14.33
CA LEU A 145 -0.15 -17.08 -13.14
C LEU A 145 0.19 -16.22 -11.92
N GLY A 146 1.12 -15.27 -12.07
CA GLY A 146 1.49 -14.33 -10.99
C GLY A 146 0.29 -13.53 -10.50
N ALA A 147 -0.49 -12.96 -11.42
CA ALA A 147 -1.71 -12.23 -11.10
C ALA A 147 -2.76 -13.13 -10.44
N GLY A 148 -2.98 -14.34 -10.96
CA GLY A 148 -3.92 -15.31 -10.38
C GLY A 148 -3.57 -15.68 -8.95
N ILE A 149 -2.29 -15.92 -8.65
CA ILE A 149 -1.80 -16.19 -7.30
C ILE A 149 -1.98 -14.95 -6.42
N GLY A 150 -1.57 -13.76 -6.89
CA GLY A 150 -1.70 -12.52 -6.13
C GLY A 150 -3.14 -12.19 -5.75
N PHE A 151 -4.08 -12.27 -6.70
CA PHE A 151 -5.51 -12.09 -6.44
C PHE A 151 -6.06 -13.16 -5.49
N SER A 152 -5.61 -14.41 -5.60
CA SER A 152 -6.04 -15.49 -4.69
C SER A 152 -5.59 -15.21 -3.25
N ILE A 153 -4.33 -14.81 -3.05
CA ILE A 153 -3.79 -14.44 -1.73
C ILE A 153 -4.54 -13.21 -1.19
N GLY A 154 -4.76 -12.18 -2.01
CA GLY A 154 -5.54 -11.00 -1.63
C GLY A 154 -6.96 -11.37 -1.20
N ALA A 155 -7.65 -12.23 -1.95
CA ALA A 155 -8.98 -12.70 -1.59
C ALA A 155 -8.98 -13.49 -0.26
N LEU A 156 -8.01 -14.38 -0.05
CA LEU A 156 -7.86 -15.10 1.21
C LEU A 156 -7.61 -14.13 2.37
N PHE A 157 -6.75 -13.13 2.17
CA PHE A 157 -6.46 -12.11 3.17
C PHE A 157 -7.69 -11.26 3.50
N TYR A 158 -8.46 -10.88 2.48
CA TYR A 158 -9.74 -10.20 2.62
C TYR A 158 -10.73 -10.99 3.50
N TYR A 159 -10.92 -12.29 3.22
CA TYR A 159 -11.81 -13.15 4.00
C TYR A 159 -11.27 -13.42 5.41
N PHE A 160 -9.95 -13.56 5.55
CA PHE A 160 -9.30 -13.68 6.86
C PHE A 160 -9.59 -12.48 7.76
N LEU A 161 -9.44 -11.26 7.23
CA LEU A 161 -9.74 -10.03 7.97
C LEU A 161 -11.23 -9.87 8.30
N LEU A 162 -12.12 -10.34 7.42
CA LEU A 162 -13.56 -10.39 7.72
C LEU A 162 -13.92 -11.37 8.84
N ALA A 163 -13.23 -12.52 8.91
CA ALA A 163 -13.48 -13.54 9.91
C ALA A 163 -13.09 -13.09 11.32
N LEU A 164 -12.23 -12.06 11.44
CA LEU A 164 -11.87 -11.49 12.73
C LEU A 164 -13.09 -10.90 13.46
N PRO A 165 -13.20 -11.10 14.80
CA PRO A 165 -14.19 -10.41 15.61
C PRO A 165 -14.12 -8.89 15.43
N GLN A 166 -15.27 -8.24 15.33
CA GLN A 166 -15.37 -6.79 15.05
C GLN A 166 -14.56 -5.92 16.02
N ARG A 167 -14.43 -6.35 17.28
CA ARG A 167 -13.61 -5.67 18.31
C ARG A 167 -12.11 -5.59 17.98
N TYR A 168 -11.60 -6.50 17.16
CA TYR A 168 -10.18 -6.56 16.78
C TYR A 168 -9.93 -6.02 15.37
N THR A 169 -10.94 -6.05 14.48
CA THR A 169 -10.77 -5.68 13.07
C THR A 169 -10.13 -4.30 12.88
N LEU A 170 -10.57 -3.28 13.64
CA LEU A 170 -9.99 -1.93 13.52
C LEU A 170 -8.50 -1.91 13.91
N GLY A 171 -8.15 -2.47 15.07
CA GLY A 171 -6.77 -2.48 15.55
C GLY A 171 -5.84 -3.25 14.62
N VAL A 172 -6.29 -4.41 14.13
CA VAL A 172 -5.53 -5.23 13.17
C VAL A 172 -5.40 -4.50 11.83
N ALA A 173 -6.47 -3.91 11.29
CA ALA A 173 -6.40 -3.13 10.05
C ALA A 173 -5.45 -1.94 10.17
N CYS A 174 -5.51 -1.20 11.28
CA CYS A 174 -4.59 -0.09 11.55
C CYS A 174 -3.13 -0.54 11.67
N GLY A 175 -2.88 -1.67 12.34
CA GLY A 175 -1.54 -2.25 12.44
C GLY A 175 -1.01 -2.67 11.06
N LEU A 176 -1.82 -3.36 10.27
CA LEU A 176 -1.44 -3.79 8.92
C LEU A 176 -1.24 -2.61 7.97
N MET A 177 -2.12 -1.59 8.00
CA MET A 177 -1.90 -0.36 7.25
C MET A 177 -0.60 0.32 7.66
N THR A 178 -0.21 0.27 8.94
CA THR A 178 1.06 0.83 9.40
C THR A 178 2.25 0.09 8.82
N LEU A 179 2.21 -1.25 8.80
CA LEU A 179 3.28 -2.07 8.22
C LEU A 179 3.40 -1.84 6.72
N VAL A 180 2.27 -1.86 5.99
CA VAL A 180 2.24 -1.59 4.55
C VAL A 180 2.75 -0.18 4.26
N ALA A 181 2.25 0.84 4.96
CA ALA A 181 2.63 2.23 4.74
C ALA A 181 4.13 2.47 5.05
N ALA A 182 4.67 1.87 6.12
CA ALA A 182 6.10 1.93 6.42
C ALA A 182 6.93 1.21 5.35
N GLY A 183 6.43 0.09 4.82
CA GLY A 183 7.03 -0.61 3.68
C GLY A 183 7.12 0.30 2.45
N MET A 184 6.05 1.03 2.12
CA MET A 184 6.06 2.02 1.02
C MET A 184 7.10 3.12 1.24
N CYS A 185 7.39 3.52 2.48
CA CYS A 185 8.46 4.47 2.77
C CYS A 185 9.86 3.89 2.54
N ILE A 186 10.09 2.60 2.82
CA ILE A 186 11.34 1.93 2.42
C ILE A 186 11.47 1.94 0.90
N GLN A 187 10.44 1.54 0.17
CA GLN A 187 10.47 1.50 -1.29
C GLN A 187 10.77 2.89 -1.88
N ALA A 188 10.18 3.94 -1.30
CA ALA A 188 10.42 5.32 -1.74
C ALA A 188 11.86 5.74 -1.46
N THR A 189 12.42 5.29 -0.33
CA THR A 189 13.82 5.51 0.03
C THR A 189 14.75 4.82 -0.97
N GLN A 190 14.47 3.57 -1.35
CA GLN A 190 15.25 2.83 -2.34
C GLN A 190 15.26 3.55 -3.70
N LEU A 191 14.12 4.05 -4.14
CA LEU A 191 14.02 4.84 -5.37
C LEU A 191 14.81 6.16 -5.28
N LEU A 192 14.76 6.85 -4.12
CA LEU A 192 15.53 8.07 -3.90
C LEU A 192 17.05 7.81 -3.80
N ILE A 193 17.47 6.64 -3.33
CA ILE A 193 18.88 6.20 -3.38
C ILE A 193 19.30 5.91 -4.82
N GLN A 194 18.47 5.20 -5.59
CA GLN A 194 18.70 4.97 -7.02
C GLN A 194 18.79 6.29 -7.80
N ALA A 195 18.04 7.29 -7.36
CA ALA A 195 18.04 8.63 -7.92
C ALA A 195 19.23 9.52 -7.51
N ASP A 196 20.14 9.02 -6.67
CA ASP A 196 21.26 9.78 -6.08
C ASP A 196 20.81 11.01 -5.26
N TRP A 197 19.55 11.02 -4.80
CA TRP A 197 19.03 12.03 -3.87
C TRP A 197 19.29 11.66 -2.41
N LEU A 198 19.50 10.37 -2.13
CA LEU A 198 19.94 9.86 -0.85
C LEU A 198 21.23 9.05 -1.03
N PRO A 199 22.18 9.14 -0.08
CA PRO A 199 23.44 8.44 -0.20
C PRO A 199 23.26 6.92 -0.03
N ALA A 200 23.76 6.17 -1.01
CA ALA A 200 23.89 4.73 -0.90
C ALA A 200 24.84 4.37 0.26
N GLN A 201 24.45 3.36 1.05
CA GLN A 201 25.19 2.91 2.22
C GLN A 201 25.31 1.40 2.23
N SER A 202 26.33 0.88 2.91
CA SER A 202 26.48 -0.56 3.12
C SER A 202 25.27 -1.11 3.90
N PRO A 203 24.80 -2.33 3.56
CA PRO A 203 23.70 -2.96 4.28
C PRO A 203 24.00 -3.08 5.79
N LEU A 204 22.97 -2.89 6.61
CA LEU A 204 23.06 -3.09 8.07
C LEU A 204 23.16 -4.58 8.43
N TRP A 205 22.52 -5.44 7.62
CA TRP A 205 22.57 -6.90 7.72
C TRP A 205 22.40 -7.56 6.34
N ASP A 206 22.58 -8.89 6.28
CA ASP A 206 22.28 -9.73 5.11
C ASP A 206 21.56 -11.02 5.55
N THR A 207 20.28 -11.17 5.18
CA THR A 207 19.45 -12.36 5.44
C THR A 207 19.15 -13.17 4.18
N ARG A 208 19.81 -12.88 3.05
CA ARG A 208 19.52 -13.50 1.73
C ARG A 208 19.71 -15.01 1.74
N HIS A 209 20.63 -15.51 2.57
CA HIS A 209 20.92 -16.94 2.69
C HIS A 209 19.79 -17.73 3.35
N TRP A 210 18.99 -17.08 4.20
CA TRP A 210 17.93 -17.72 4.98
C TRP A 210 16.57 -17.50 4.32
N LEU A 211 16.33 -16.27 3.86
CA LEU A 211 15.09 -15.88 3.21
C LEU A 211 15.39 -14.98 2.01
N PRO A 212 15.54 -15.58 0.82
CA PRO A 212 15.76 -14.83 -0.41
C PRO A 212 14.56 -13.94 -0.73
N GLU A 213 14.81 -12.68 -1.10
CA GLU A 213 13.78 -11.73 -1.55
C GLU A 213 13.00 -12.27 -2.76
N GLY A 214 13.69 -12.94 -3.69
CA GLY A 214 13.07 -13.56 -4.86
C GLY A 214 12.17 -14.77 -4.56
N SER A 215 12.09 -15.24 -3.31
CA SER A 215 11.16 -16.32 -2.94
C SER A 215 9.74 -15.80 -2.79
N VAL A 216 8.73 -16.67 -2.98
CA VAL A 216 7.31 -16.30 -2.79
C VAL A 216 7.06 -15.73 -1.39
N ILE A 217 7.70 -16.31 -0.36
CA ILE A 217 7.59 -15.85 1.02
C ILE A 217 8.29 -14.50 1.21
N GLY A 218 9.46 -14.31 0.59
CA GLY A 218 10.16 -13.02 0.57
C GLY A 218 9.30 -11.91 -0.03
N GLN A 219 8.68 -12.15 -1.18
CA GLN A 219 7.74 -11.21 -1.82
C GLN A 219 6.50 -10.93 -0.96
N LEU A 220 5.99 -11.93 -0.24
CA LEU A 220 4.89 -11.74 0.71
C LEU A 220 5.26 -10.81 1.86
N LEU A 221 6.46 -10.98 2.42
CA LEU A 221 6.96 -10.12 3.49
C LEU A 221 7.35 -8.73 2.98
N TYR A 222 7.86 -8.62 1.75
CA TYR A 222 8.13 -7.35 1.09
C TYR A 222 6.83 -6.55 0.96
N ALA A 223 5.78 -7.15 0.39
CA ALA A 223 4.50 -6.48 0.20
C ALA A 223 3.76 -6.13 1.52
N LEU A 224 3.90 -6.96 2.56
CA LEU A 224 3.17 -6.77 3.81
C LEU A 224 3.90 -5.88 4.83
N VAL A 225 5.22 -6.02 4.92
CA VAL A 225 6.05 -5.44 5.98
C VAL A 225 7.20 -4.59 5.43
N GLY A 226 7.45 -4.59 4.12
CA GLY A 226 8.64 -3.95 3.53
C GLY A 226 9.93 -4.71 3.82
N TYR A 227 9.87 -6.04 3.89
CA TYR A 227 11.05 -6.87 4.12
C TYR A 227 12.07 -6.74 2.98
N GLU A 228 13.23 -6.22 3.32
CA GLU A 228 14.44 -6.24 2.50
C GLU A 228 15.45 -7.19 3.16
N ALA A 229 16.12 -8.04 2.38
CA ALA A 229 17.12 -8.95 2.93
C ALA A 229 18.45 -8.27 3.22
N SER A 230 18.74 -7.12 2.60
CA SER A 230 19.96 -6.34 2.85
C SER A 230 19.72 -4.84 2.93
N PRO A 231 18.93 -4.35 3.90
CA PRO A 231 18.57 -2.94 3.97
C PRO A 231 19.72 -2.07 4.45
N SER A 232 19.75 -0.84 3.96
CA SER A 232 20.66 0.21 4.42
C SER A 232 20.20 0.84 5.75
N PRO A 233 21.11 1.48 6.51
CA PRO A 233 20.75 2.15 7.76
C PRO A 233 19.66 3.21 7.61
N VAL A 234 19.65 3.92 6.47
CA VAL A 234 18.65 4.96 6.19
C VAL A 234 17.28 4.36 5.90
N GLU A 235 17.20 3.23 5.18
CA GLU A 235 15.94 2.51 4.96
C GLU A 235 15.32 2.05 6.29
N VAL A 236 16.13 1.45 7.17
CA VAL A 236 15.67 1.02 8.50
C VAL A 236 15.24 2.22 9.35
N GLY A 237 16.00 3.32 9.31
CA GLY A 237 15.66 4.55 10.01
C GLY A 237 14.32 5.14 9.56
N ILE A 238 14.10 5.25 8.24
CA ILE A 238 12.86 5.77 7.66
C ILE A 238 11.68 4.84 7.95
N TYR A 239 11.88 3.52 7.90
CA TYR A 239 10.86 2.55 8.28
C TYR A 239 10.41 2.74 9.73
N LEU A 240 11.37 2.81 10.66
CA LEU A 240 11.05 2.99 12.08
C LEU A 240 10.37 4.34 12.33
N VAL A 241 10.86 5.43 11.72
CA VAL A 241 10.26 6.75 11.87
C VAL A 241 8.84 6.77 11.30
N SER A 242 8.62 6.27 10.09
CA SER A 242 7.30 6.25 9.44
C SER A 242 6.29 5.38 10.20
N ALA A 243 6.72 4.22 10.71
CA ALA A 243 5.91 3.35 11.56
C ALA A 243 5.58 4.02 12.90
N LEU A 244 6.58 4.61 13.58
CA LEU A 244 6.38 5.30 14.86
C LEU A 244 5.49 6.52 14.72
N LEU A 245 5.60 7.28 13.62
CA LEU A 245 4.70 8.40 13.34
C LEU A 245 3.25 7.94 13.20
N MET A 246 3.03 6.87 12.43
CA MET A 246 1.68 6.33 12.23
C MET A 246 1.11 5.73 13.52
N LEU A 247 1.90 4.97 14.28
CA LEU A 247 1.52 4.47 15.61
C LEU A 247 1.26 5.61 16.61
N GLY A 248 2.12 6.62 16.66
CA GLY A 248 1.95 7.78 17.53
C GLY A 248 0.65 8.51 17.24
N LEU A 249 0.33 8.71 15.96
CA LEU A 249 -0.93 9.30 15.52
C LEU A 249 -2.14 8.41 15.86
N LEU A 250 -2.03 7.09 15.67
CA LEU A 250 -3.04 6.11 16.05
C LEU A 250 -3.37 6.21 17.55
N PHE A 251 -2.35 6.17 18.42
CA PHE A 251 -2.54 6.28 19.86
C PHE A 251 -3.09 7.63 20.28
N TRP A 252 -2.58 8.72 19.70
CA TRP A 252 -3.03 10.07 19.99
C TRP A 252 -4.49 10.31 19.61
N THR A 253 -4.89 9.88 18.42
CA THR A 253 -6.29 10.01 17.93
C THR A 253 -7.24 9.14 18.73
N ARG A 254 -6.85 7.90 19.05
CA ARG A 254 -7.63 7.01 19.94
C ARG A 254 -7.82 7.63 21.33
N HIS A 255 -6.76 8.18 21.91
CA HIS A 255 -6.84 8.85 23.22
C HIS A 255 -7.78 10.06 23.18
N ARG A 256 -7.67 10.92 22.16
CA ARG A 256 -8.57 12.08 22.03
C ARG A 256 -10.04 11.67 21.84
N ALA A 257 -10.30 10.70 20.98
CA ALA A 257 -11.66 10.26 20.68
C ALA A 257 -12.33 9.58 21.90
N THR A 258 -11.58 8.77 22.66
CA THR A 258 -12.09 8.15 23.91
C THR A 258 -12.38 9.17 25.00
N VAL A 259 -11.51 10.17 25.20
CA VAL A 259 -11.73 11.26 26.16
C VAL A 259 -12.97 12.07 25.79
N LYS A 260 -13.15 12.38 24.50
CA LYS A 260 -14.32 13.12 24.02
C LYS A 260 -15.63 12.35 24.22
N ALA A 261 -15.66 11.08 23.83
CA ALA A 261 -16.84 10.22 24.02
C ALA A 261 -17.27 10.15 25.49
N LYS A 262 -16.31 10.00 26.42
CA LYS A 262 -16.57 9.97 27.86
C LYS A 262 -17.10 11.32 28.40
N LYS A 263 -16.68 12.44 27.80
CA LYS A 263 -17.16 13.78 28.18
C LYS A 263 -18.61 13.99 27.74
N GLU A 264 -18.98 13.56 26.54
CA GLU A 264 -20.34 13.66 26.02
C GLU A 264 -21.32 12.75 26.80
N GLU A 265 -20.90 11.55 27.16
CA GLU A 265 -21.68 10.65 28.02
C GLU A 265 -21.96 11.27 29.40
N ARG A 266 -20.95 11.89 30.03
CA ARG A 266 -21.11 12.61 31.29
C ARG A 266 -22.02 13.83 31.19
N ALA A 267 -21.97 14.57 30.07
CA ALA A 267 -22.82 15.72 29.84
C ALA A 267 -24.29 15.33 29.65
N SER A 268 -24.55 14.19 28.99
CA SER A 268 -25.90 13.63 28.83
C SER A 268 -26.49 13.06 30.13
N ALA A 269 -25.63 12.53 31.01
CA ALA A 269 -26.03 11.97 32.31
C ALA A 269 -26.23 13.02 33.43
N ALA A 270 -25.91 14.30 33.18
CA ALA A 270 -26.14 15.35 34.15
C ALA A 270 -27.65 15.68 34.23
N PRO A 271 -28.28 15.63 35.42
CA PRO A 271 -29.70 15.97 35.56
C PRO A 271 -29.92 17.43 35.14
N MET A 272 -30.98 17.68 34.35
CA MET A 272 -31.46 19.04 34.09
C MET A 272 -31.95 19.63 35.41
N VAL A 273 -31.10 20.43 36.05
CA VAL A 273 -31.46 21.26 37.21
C VAL A 273 -31.85 22.64 36.70
#